data_AF-A0A5M4FF55-F1
#
_entry.id   AF-A0A5M4FF55-F1
#
_cell.length_a   1.000
_cell.length_b   1.000
_cell.length_c   1.000
_cell.angle_alpha   90.00
_cell.angle_beta   90.00
_cell.angle_gamma   90.00
#
_symmetry.space_group_name_H-M   'P 1'
#
loop_
_entity.id
_entity.type
_entity.pdbx_description
1 polymer ?
#
loop_
_entity_poly.entity_id
_entity_poly.type
_entity_poly.pdbx_seq_one_letter_code
_entity_poly.pdbx_strand_id
1 'polypeptide(L)'
;MPWCPWAIVGAQTAPAIASDNSVVPIGSTIVTTVPTDALTLQLKQILTNSNKYGVTTWWDTTKNFDAQSASQYLSFGGTDEPSIRPSAAEAVGLATALRFGSYDPAATGVPTATATAQVVKIVSSLAYRHYSNSSGGWGVSYAPGTPGSPGWQTALWASAAGTSAWLMWDSLSVTDQGYVKKMVESEANRFIGWTPPYYRNAAGTVLIPGDTKAEEVAWDTNILQLATAMMPNHANYAAWMDERLKLSLAAVARPDDLNATNGSKVINGKALNVWLTGTNAYNDGTVVNHGIVHPEYQTFPAVIAFGAIDQALAGRQTPYADLRGFPAFYNSLVTQTWTPGPKPSQYNVDSSVTHAINAPGGVTYAGTATGATDFSDIYYPMGNDWGPANRGNFMFMDVVATTIPSFYGALDAGLTQGGSYWAPIHAQKVLNQQARFADGHTYLSTAENSYAGREEMVAQYAGYAYLARLLKANGRFSITNGTL
;
A
#
# COMPACT_ATOMS: atom_id res chain seq x y z
N MET A 1 51.60 -1.48 -23.21
CA MET A 1 50.30 -1.82 -22.60
C MET A 1 49.28 -0.80 -23.04
N PRO A 2 48.05 -1.20 -23.40
CA PRO A 2 47.25 -0.51 -24.40
C PRO A 2 46.21 0.45 -23.80
N TRP A 3 46.12 1.62 -24.45
CA TRP A 3 44.90 2.28 -24.95
C TRP A 3 43.55 1.76 -24.42
N CYS A 4 42.83 2.63 -23.71
CA CYS A 4 41.41 2.49 -23.42
C CYS A 4 40.65 3.59 -24.20
N PRO A 5 39.68 3.26 -25.07
CA PRO A 5 38.97 4.24 -25.87
C PRO A 5 37.84 4.89 -25.08
N TRP A 6 37.64 6.17 -25.40
CA TRP A 6 36.55 7.01 -24.93
C TRP A 6 35.19 6.38 -25.26
N ALA A 7 34.40 6.09 -24.24
CA ALA A 7 32.97 5.84 -24.42
C ALA A 7 32.28 7.18 -24.69
N ILE A 8 31.66 7.26 -25.86
CA ILE A 8 30.79 8.36 -26.26
C ILE A 8 29.63 8.40 -25.26
N VAL A 9 29.60 9.46 -24.45
CA VAL A 9 28.45 9.84 -23.64
C VAL A 9 27.33 10.16 -24.63
N GLY A 10 26.34 9.29 -24.71
CA GLY A 10 25.11 9.58 -25.45
C GLY A 10 24.52 10.89 -24.93
N ALA A 11 24.32 11.84 -25.83
CA ALA A 11 23.67 13.10 -25.52
C ALA A 11 22.32 12.82 -24.86
N GLN A 12 22.17 13.19 -23.58
CA GLN A 12 20.86 13.32 -22.97
C GLN A 12 20.13 14.42 -23.75
N THR A 13 19.08 14.04 -24.47
CA THR A 13 18.12 15.00 -24.99
C THR A 13 17.62 15.84 -23.83
N ALA A 14 17.68 17.16 -23.96
CA ALA A 14 17.11 18.08 -23.00
C ALA A 14 15.66 17.68 -22.70
N PRO A 15 15.20 17.72 -21.43
CA PRO A 15 13.84 17.35 -21.10
C PRO A 15 12.88 18.24 -21.89
N ALA A 16 11.92 17.63 -22.57
CA ALA A 16 10.82 18.35 -23.19
C ALA A 16 10.15 19.21 -22.11
N ILE A 17 9.92 20.49 -22.40
CA ILE A 17 9.11 21.36 -21.55
C ILE A 17 7.73 20.70 -21.39
N ALA A 18 7.37 20.36 -20.15
CA ALA A 18 6.11 19.70 -19.81
C ALA A 18 4.92 20.59 -20.22
N SER A 19 3.97 20.03 -20.98
CA SER A 19 2.76 20.75 -21.42
C SER A 19 1.50 19.90 -21.50
N ASP A 20 1.46 18.68 -20.95
CA ASP A 20 0.31 17.78 -21.07
C ASP A 20 -0.01 17.06 -19.76
N ASN A 21 -1.29 17.06 -19.36
CA ASN A 21 -1.80 16.30 -18.22
C ASN A 21 -2.39 14.95 -18.63
N SER A 22 -2.04 14.43 -19.81
CA SER A 22 -2.51 13.14 -20.28
C SER A 22 -2.11 12.00 -19.36
N VAL A 23 -3.08 11.12 -19.16
CA VAL A 23 -2.87 9.81 -18.57
C VAL A 23 -2.25 8.91 -19.63
N VAL A 24 -1.17 8.21 -19.27
CA VAL A 24 -0.59 7.17 -20.13
C VAL A 24 -1.26 5.84 -19.76
N PRO A 25 -2.11 5.24 -20.62
CA PRO A 25 -2.80 4.00 -20.30
C PRO A 25 -1.82 2.84 -20.12
N ILE A 26 -2.19 1.86 -19.29
CA ILE A 26 -1.40 0.65 -19.08
C ILE A 26 -1.41 -0.17 -20.38
N GLY A 27 -0.24 -0.55 -20.89
CA GLY A 27 -0.16 -1.37 -22.11
C GLY A 27 -0.87 -2.72 -21.94
N SER A 28 -1.62 -3.16 -22.95
CA SER A 28 -2.35 -4.45 -22.90
C SER A 28 -1.44 -5.68 -22.88
N THR A 29 -0.15 -5.53 -23.22
CA THR A 29 0.83 -6.61 -23.33
C THR A 29 1.84 -6.65 -22.19
N ILE A 30 1.59 -5.91 -21.09
CA ILE A 30 2.54 -5.87 -19.98
C ILE A 30 2.67 -7.22 -19.25
N VAL A 31 1.63 -8.05 -19.29
CA VAL A 31 1.59 -9.40 -18.74
C VAL A 31 1.38 -10.40 -19.89
N THR A 32 2.38 -11.24 -20.13
CA THR A 32 2.34 -12.34 -21.11
C THR A 32 2.49 -13.71 -20.46
N THR A 33 2.99 -13.75 -19.22
CA THR A 33 3.20 -14.96 -18.44
C THR A 33 2.47 -14.86 -17.11
N VAL A 34 1.68 -15.89 -16.79
CA VAL A 34 1.00 -16.04 -15.50
C VAL A 34 1.65 -17.21 -14.76
N PRO A 35 2.35 -16.98 -13.63
CA PRO A 35 2.92 -18.07 -12.85
C PRO A 35 1.86 -19.01 -12.30
N THR A 36 2.20 -20.29 -12.21
CA THR A 36 1.34 -21.34 -11.66
C THR A 36 1.94 -21.99 -10.40
N ASP A 37 2.91 -21.32 -9.77
CA ASP A 37 3.44 -21.75 -8.49
C ASP A 37 2.37 -21.66 -7.38
N ALA A 38 2.55 -22.44 -6.31
CA ALA A 38 1.55 -22.61 -5.26
C ALA A 38 1.10 -21.28 -4.65
N LEU A 39 2.04 -20.35 -4.38
CA LEU A 39 1.70 -19.04 -3.82
C LEU A 39 0.86 -18.23 -4.80
N THR A 40 1.24 -18.17 -6.09
CA THR A 40 0.46 -17.46 -7.10
C THR A 40 -0.96 -18.02 -7.25
N LEU A 41 -1.14 -19.34 -7.14
CA LEU A 41 -2.46 -19.98 -7.15
C LEU A 41 -3.27 -19.67 -5.89
N GLN A 42 -2.65 -19.64 -4.70
CA GLN A 42 -3.31 -19.24 -3.46
C GLN A 42 -3.80 -17.79 -3.54
N LEU A 43 -2.95 -16.86 -3.99
CA LEU A 43 -3.32 -15.45 -4.15
C LEU A 43 -4.45 -15.27 -5.15
N LYS A 44 -4.40 -15.98 -6.28
CA LYS A 44 -5.51 -16.00 -7.24
C LYS A 44 -6.80 -16.48 -6.59
N GLN A 45 -6.76 -17.55 -5.78
CA GLN A 45 -7.94 -18.06 -5.10
C GLN A 45 -8.50 -17.09 -4.06
N ILE A 46 -7.64 -16.43 -3.27
CA ILE A 46 -8.08 -15.38 -2.32
C ILE A 46 -8.80 -14.27 -3.07
N LEU A 47 -8.23 -13.83 -4.20
CA LEU A 47 -8.81 -12.80 -5.04
C LEU A 47 -10.14 -13.24 -5.67
N THR A 48 -10.25 -14.49 -6.14
CA THR A 48 -11.51 -15.06 -6.65
C THR A 48 -12.60 -15.08 -5.58
N ASN A 49 -12.27 -15.49 -4.35
CA ASN A 49 -13.22 -15.50 -3.22
C ASN A 49 -13.65 -14.07 -2.85
N SER A 50 -12.70 -13.14 -2.79
CA SER A 50 -12.98 -11.73 -2.51
C SER A 50 -13.88 -11.13 -3.59
N ASN A 51 -13.58 -11.39 -4.86
CA ASN A 51 -14.41 -10.96 -5.98
C ASN A 51 -15.82 -11.54 -5.92
N LYS A 52 -15.98 -12.82 -5.55
CA LYS A 52 -17.30 -13.45 -5.39
C LYS A 52 -18.14 -12.69 -4.39
N TYR A 53 -17.59 -12.42 -3.20
CA TYR A 53 -18.25 -11.60 -2.19
C TYR A 53 -18.54 -10.19 -2.72
N GLY A 54 -17.53 -9.55 -3.33
CA GLY A 54 -17.57 -8.21 -3.91
C GLY A 54 -18.70 -7.99 -4.91
N VAL A 55 -18.85 -8.88 -5.90
CA VAL A 55 -19.85 -8.73 -6.97
C VAL A 55 -21.24 -9.26 -6.61
N THR A 56 -21.39 -9.91 -5.45
CA THR A 56 -22.67 -10.46 -4.97
C THR A 56 -23.06 -9.82 -3.63
N THR A 57 -22.85 -10.50 -2.49
CA THR A 57 -23.27 -10.07 -1.16
C THR A 57 -22.88 -8.64 -0.84
N TRP A 58 -21.64 -8.24 -1.14
CA TRP A 58 -21.17 -6.89 -0.87
C TRP A 58 -21.92 -5.84 -1.70
N TRP A 59 -22.03 -6.07 -3.01
CA TRP A 59 -22.69 -5.17 -3.95
C TRP A 59 -24.20 -5.06 -3.68
N ASP A 60 -24.88 -6.21 -3.55
CA ASP A 60 -26.35 -6.29 -3.45
C ASP A 60 -26.87 -5.99 -2.04
N THR A 61 -26.15 -6.44 -1.00
CA THR A 61 -26.66 -6.41 0.39
C THR A 61 -25.90 -5.44 1.27
N THR A 62 -24.56 -5.48 1.28
CA THR A 62 -23.76 -4.65 2.19
C THR A 62 -23.78 -3.18 1.77
N LYS A 63 -23.66 -2.89 0.47
CA LYS A 63 -23.67 -1.53 -0.08
C LYS A 63 -24.98 -1.18 -0.77
N ASN A 64 -25.80 -2.16 -1.13
CA ASN A 64 -27.11 -1.97 -1.79
C ASN A 64 -26.97 -1.07 -3.05
N PHE A 65 -25.93 -1.35 -3.86
CA PHE A 65 -25.61 -0.61 -5.07
C PHE A 65 -26.43 -1.05 -6.28
N ASP A 66 -26.97 -2.27 -6.25
CA ASP A 66 -27.94 -2.79 -7.21
C ASP A 66 -29.24 -1.96 -7.23
N ALA A 67 -29.71 -1.54 -6.06
CA ALA A 67 -30.84 -0.63 -5.91
C ALA A 67 -30.60 0.75 -6.55
N GLN A 68 -29.35 1.08 -6.86
CA GLN A 68 -28.93 2.32 -7.52
C GLN A 68 -28.63 2.13 -9.01
N SER A 69 -29.02 1.00 -9.61
CA SER A 69 -28.75 0.66 -11.02
C SER A 69 -29.16 1.75 -12.01
N ALA A 70 -30.30 2.42 -11.80
CA ALA A 70 -30.80 3.50 -12.65
C ALA A 70 -30.02 4.83 -12.54
N SER A 71 -29.28 5.05 -11.44
CA SER A 71 -28.46 6.26 -11.28
C SER A 71 -27.18 6.15 -12.08
N GLN A 72 -26.76 7.23 -12.74
CA GLN A 72 -25.47 7.26 -13.46
C GLN A 72 -24.29 7.03 -12.51
N TYR A 73 -24.29 7.70 -11.36
CA TYR A 73 -23.26 7.57 -10.33
C TYR A 73 -23.86 7.09 -9.00
N LEU A 74 -23.21 6.12 -8.35
CA LEU A 74 -23.55 5.59 -7.03
C LEU A 74 -23.43 6.66 -5.96
N SER A 75 -24.33 6.68 -4.98
CA SER A 75 -24.14 7.34 -3.68
C SER A 75 -23.47 6.37 -2.71
N PHE A 76 -22.44 6.86 -2.01
CA PHE A 76 -21.71 6.10 -0.99
C PHE A 76 -22.23 6.31 0.44
N GLY A 77 -23.33 7.07 0.59
CA GLY A 77 -23.95 7.35 1.89
C GLY A 77 -23.22 8.38 2.76
N GLY A 78 -22.06 8.89 2.33
CA GLY A 78 -21.23 9.82 3.08
C GLY A 78 -19.96 10.21 2.31
N THR A 79 -19.13 11.03 2.94
CA THR A 79 -17.84 11.52 2.41
C THR A 79 -16.66 11.18 3.32
N ASP A 80 -16.91 10.42 4.39
CA ASP A 80 -15.98 9.98 5.41
C ASP A 80 -15.39 8.60 5.08
N GLU A 81 -14.47 8.12 5.93
CA GLU A 81 -13.71 6.90 5.71
C GLU A 81 -14.61 5.67 5.45
N PRO A 82 -15.61 5.34 6.29
CA PRO A 82 -16.43 4.15 6.09
C PRO A 82 -17.24 4.15 4.79
N SER A 83 -17.53 5.34 4.25
CA SER A 83 -18.25 5.51 2.99
C SER A 83 -17.34 5.37 1.77
N ILE A 84 -16.14 5.94 1.79
CA ILE A 84 -15.31 6.07 0.58
C ILE A 84 -14.21 5.02 0.50
N ARG A 85 -13.44 4.84 1.59
CA ARG A 85 -12.25 3.98 1.60
C ARG A 85 -12.56 2.53 1.21
N PRO A 86 -13.61 1.88 1.76
CA PRO A 86 -13.87 0.48 1.42
C PRO A 86 -14.24 0.30 -0.06
N SER A 87 -15.08 1.16 -0.63
CA SER A 87 -15.43 1.06 -2.05
C SER A 87 -14.23 1.29 -2.98
N ALA A 88 -13.31 2.17 -2.61
CA ALA A 88 -12.06 2.34 -3.35
C ALA A 88 -11.14 1.11 -3.25
N ALA A 89 -11.04 0.49 -2.07
CA ALA A 89 -10.23 -0.71 -1.84
C ALA A 89 -10.79 -1.94 -2.60
N GLU A 90 -12.11 -2.17 -2.55
CA GLU A 90 -12.76 -3.28 -3.27
C GLU A 90 -12.54 -3.19 -4.79
N ALA A 91 -12.59 -1.97 -5.33
CA ALA A 91 -12.36 -1.73 -6.74
C ALA A 91 -10.96 -2.17 -7.19
N VAL A 92 -9.94 -2.17 -6.34
CA VAL A 92 -8.57 -2.58 -6.70
C VAL A 92 -8.52 -4.08 -6.99
N GLY A 93 -9.11 -4.89 -6.11
CA GLY A 93 -9.18 -6.34 -6.28
C GLY A 93 -9.91 -6.70 -7.58
N LEU A 94 -11.11 -6.15 -7.75
CA LEU A 94 -11.95 -6.45 -8.90
C LEU A 94 -11.33 -5.96 -10.23
N ALA A 95 -10.83 -4.72 -10.28
CA ALA A 95 -10.17 -4.19 -11.48
C ALA A 95 -8.92 -4.99 -11.86
N THR A 96 -8.11 -5.41 -10.89
CA THR A 96 -6.93 -6.25 -11.14
C THR A 96 -7.34 -7.58 -11.76
N ALA A 97 -8.36 -8.23 -11.20
CA ALA A 97 -8.79 -9.53 -11.67
C ALA A 97 -9.37 -9.48 -13.09
N LEU A 98 -10.12 -8.43 -13.41
CA LEU A 98 -10.68 -8.20 -14.73
C LEU A 98 -9.58 -7.84 -15.75
N ARG A 99 -8.64 -6.96 -15.40
CA ARG A 99 -7.59 -6.50 -16.31
C ARG A 99 -6.60 -7.59 -16.70
N PHE A 100 -6.23 -8.46 -15.77
CA PHE A 100 -5.21 -9.49 -15.98
C PHE A 100 -5.77 -10.92 -16.05
N GLY A 101 -7.08 -11.05 -16.25
CA GLY A 101 -7.71 -12.33 -16.60
C GLY A 101 -7.76 -13.36 -15.48
N SER A 102 -7.70 -12.92 -14.21
CA SER A 102 -7.90 -13.82 -13.07
C SER A 102 -9.34 -13.86 -12.56
N TYR A 103 -10.23 -13.01 -13.08
CA TYR A 103 -11.66 -13.07 -12.78
C TYR A 103 -12.29 -14.36 -13.34
N ASP A 104 -13.07 -15.05 -12.51
CA ASP A 104 -13.73 -16.31 -12.86
C ASP A 104 -15.26 -16.15 -12.77
N PRO A 105 -15.97 -16.02 -13.91
CA PRO A 105 -17.43 -15.87 -13.92
C PRO A 105 -18.17 -17.12 -13.44
N ALA A 106 -17.56 -18.31 -13.56
CA ALA A 106 -18.18 -19.55 -13.08
C ALA A 106 -18.09 -19.65 -11.55
N ALA A 107 -16.95 -19.27 -10.97
CA ALA A 107 -16.77 -19.26 -9.51
C ALA A 107 -17.60 -18.17 -8.82
N THR A 108 -17.72 -16.99 -9.44
CA THR A 108 -18.48 -15.86 -8.89
C THR A 108 -19.98 -15.96 -9.15
N GLY A 109 -20.41 -16.68 -10.20
CA GLY A 109 -21.80 -16.70 -10.66
C GLY A 109 -22.23 -15.42 -11.38
N VAL A 110 -21.31 -14.48 -11.61
CA VAL A 110 -21.58 -13.18 -12.25
C VAL A 110 -20.81 -13.07 -13.56
N PRO A 111 -21.46 -12.70 -14.69
CA PRO A 111 -20.77 -12.53 -15.95
C PRO A 111 -19.69 -11.44 -15.89
N THR A 112 -18.57 -11.65 -16.60
CA THR A 112 -17.47 -10.68 -16.70
C THR A 112 -17.93 -9.28 -17.11
N ALA A 113 -18.91 -9.18 -18.02
CA ALA A 113 -19.47 -7.90 -18.45
C ALA A 113 -20.20 -7.16 -17.31
N THR A 114 -20.95 -7.90 -16.47
CA THR A 114 -21.63 -7.33 -15.30
C THR A 114 -20.62 -6.84 -14.27
N ALA A 115 -19.62 -7.66 -13.94
CA ALA A 115 -18.56 -7.28 -13.02
C ALA A 115 -17.74 -6.08 -13.52
N THR A 116 -17.49 -6.02 -14.83
CA THR A 116 -16.85 -4.86 -15.48
C THR A 116 -17.71 -3.60 -15.30
N ALA A 117 -19.01 -3.69 -15.54
CA ALA A 117 -19.94 -2.58 -15.33
C ALA A 117 -19.98 -2.12 -13.86
N GLN A 118 -19.95 -3.05 -12.90
CA GLN A 118 -19.91 -2.75 -11.48
C GLN A 118 -18.64 -1.96 -11.10
N VAL A 119 -17.44 -2.45 -11.48
CA VAL A 119 -16.19 -1.74 -11.13
C VAL A 119 -16.07 -0.39 -11.83
N VAL A 120 -16.48 -0.29 -13.10
CA VAL A 120 -16.53 0.98 -13.84
C VAL A 120 -17.46 1.96 -13.14
N LYS A 121 -18.62 1.50 -12.67
CA LYS A 121 -19.57 2.33 -11.92
C LYS A 121 -19.01 2.79 -10.58
N ILE A 122 -18.27 1.94 -9.86
CA ILE A 122 -17.60 2.33 -8.60
C ILE A 122 -16.59 3.44 -8.85
N VAL A 123 -15.62 3.22 -9.75
CA VAL A 123 -14.49 4.15 -9.94
C VAL A 123 -14.94 5.48 -10.56
N SER A 124 -15.89 5.45 -11.50
CA SER A 124 -16.48 6.66 -12.07
C SER A 124 -17.26 7.45 -11.03
N SER A 125 -18.00 6.79 -10.12
CA SER A 125 -18.73 7.43 -9.03
C SER A 125 -17.79 8.02 -7.97
N LEU A 126 -16.72 7.32 -7.61
CA LEU A 126 -15.69 7.82 -6.70
C LEU A 126 -15.07 9.11 -7.25
N ALA A 127 -14.63 9.08 -8.52
CA ALA A 127 -14.06 10.24 -9.18
C ALA A 127 -15.06 11.39 -9.31
N TYR A 128 -16.28 11.12 -9.78
CA TYR A 128 -17.34 12.13 -9.92
C TYR A 128 -17.66 12.81 -8.57
N ARG A 129 -17.73 12.05 -7.48
CA ARG A 129 -18.07 12.56 -6.15
C ARG A 129 -16.91 13.17 -5.39
N HIS A 130 -15.71 13.21 -5.95
CA HIS A 130 -14.60 13.92 -5.35
C HIS A 130 -14.83 15.44 -5.40
N TYR A 131 -14.35 16.21 -4.40
CA TYR A 131 -14.58 17.65 -4.29
C TYR A 131 -14.11 18.44 -5.52
N SER A 132 -13.08 17.94 -6.20
CA SER A 132 -12.55 18.58 -7.40
C SER A 132 -13.53 18.49 -8.58
N ASN A 133 -14.46 17.53 -8.57
CA ASN A 133 -15.46 17.31 -9.61
C ASN A 133 -16.88 17.72 -9.19
N SER A 134 -17.21 17.61 -7.91
CA SER A 134 -18.55 17.89 -7.36
C SER A 134 -18.50 18.75 -6.11
N SER A 135 -19.35 19.78 -6.03
CA SER A 135 -19.52 20.57 -4.81
C SER A 135 -20.01 19.69 -3.66
N GLY A 136 -19.37 19.80 -2.50
CA GLY A 136 -19.65 18.93 -1.33
C GLY A 136 -19.17 17.50 -1.48
N GLY A 137 -18.33 17.22 -2.48
CA GLY A 137 -17.67 15.93 -2.65
C GLY A 137 -16.66 15.61 -1.55
N TRP A 138 -16.22 14.34 -1.50
CA TRP A 138 -15.18 13.88 -0.58
C TRP A 138 -13.78 14.37 -1.01
N GLY A 139 -12.81 14.34 -0.11
CA GLY A 139 -11.47 14.91 -0.35
C GLY A 139 -11.40 16.41 -0.06
N VAL A 140 -10.19 16.98 -0.08
CA VAL A 140 -9.94 18.41 0.15
C VAL A 140 -8.75 18.95 -0.65
N SER A 141 -8.62 20.27 -0.76
CA SER A 141 -7.54 20.96 -1.50
C SER A 141 -6.30 21.29 -0.69
N TYR A 142 -6.24 20.88 0.56
CA TYR A 142 -5.12 21.14 1.46
C TYR A 142 -4.57 19.85 2.06
N ALA A 143 -3.30 19.88 2.46
CA ALA A 143 -2.64 18.75 3.10
C ALA A 143 -3.40 18.33 4.38
N PRO A 144 -3.37 17.04 4.75
CA PRO A 144 -4.19 16.54 5.84
C PRO A 144 -3.82 17.18 7.18
N GLY A 145 -4.84 17.37 8.03
CA GLY A 145 -4.68 17.77 9.42
C GLY A 145 -4.50 16.56 10.34
N THR A 146 -4.95 16.69 11.59
CA THR A 146 -4.94 15.58 12.57
C THR A 146 -5.90 14.45 12.18
N PRO A 147 -5.77 13.25 12.79
CA PRO A 147 -6.74 12.17 12.60
C PRO A 147 -8.19 12.63 12.74
N GLY A 148 -9.05 12.17 11.84
CA GLY A 148 -10.47 12.55 11.78
C GLY A 148 -10.77 13.94 11.20
N SER A 149 -9.75 14.73 10.81
CA SER A 149 -9.97 16.00 10.10
C SER A 149 -10.36 15.80 8.63
N PRO A 150 -11.06 16.75 7.98
CA PRO A 150 -11.35 16.66 6.56
C PRO A 150 -10.05 16.52 5.74
N GLY A 151 -10.00 15.52 4.86
CA GLY A 151 -8.80 15.21 4.05
C GLY A 151 -7.86 14.18 4.65
N TRP A 152 -8.09 13.75 5.90
CA TRP A 152 -7.33 12.66 6.51
C TRP A 152 -7.53 11.36 5.71
N GLN A 153 -6.43 10.70 5.34
CA GLN A 153 -6.36 9.49 4.50
C GLN A 153 -6.93 9.58 3.07
N THR A 154 -7.47 10.71 2.62
CA THR A 154 -8.14 10.77 1.30
C THR A 154 -7.18 10.49 0.12
N ALA A 155 -5.87 10.70 0.30
CA ALA A 155 -4.85 10.32 -0.66
C ALA A 155 -4.80 8.81 -0.92
N LEU A 156 -4.92 7.99 0.12
CA LEU A 156 -4.97 6.53 -0.01
C LEU A 156 -6.23 6.11 -0.77
N TRP A 157 -7.37 6.73 -0.47
CA TRP A 157 -8.65 6.40 -1.11
C TRP A 157 -8.63 6.81 -2.59
N ALA A 158 -8.13 8.00 -2.89
CA ALA A 158 -7.95 8.50 -4.24
C ALA A 158 -6.92 7.68 -5.03
N SER A 159 -5.86 7.22 -4.38
CA SER A 159 -4.89 6.32 -5.00
C SER A 159 -5.52 4.98 -5.34
N ALA A 160 -6.28 4.36 -4.44
CA ALA A 160 -6.97 3.10 -4.73
C ALA A 160 -7.99 3.27 -5.88
N ALA A 161 -8.84 4.29 -5.80
CA ALA A 161 -9.82 4.62 -6.84
C ALA A 161 -9.15 4.91 -8.20
N GLY A 162 -8.06 5.67 -8.19
CA GLY A 162 -7.29 6.05 -9.36
C GLY A 162 -6.56 4.86 -10.00
N THR A 163 -5.92 3.99 -9.21
CA THR A 163 -5.28 2.76 -9.71
C THR A 163 -6.32 1.84 -10.35
N SER A 164 -7.48 1.64 -9.71
CA SER A 164 -8.58 0.85 -10.28
C SER A 164 -9.11 1.46 -11.58
N ALA A 165 -9.30 2.78 -11.64
CA ALA A 165 -9.71 3.47 -12.85
C ALA A 165 -8.68 3.35 -13.97
N TRP A 166 -7.38 3.39 -13.64
CA TRP A 166 -6.29 3.26 -14.59
C TRP A 166 -6.19 1.84 -15.18
N LEU A 167 -6.44 0.81 -14.36
CA LEU A 167 -6.58 -0.58 -14.83
C LEU A 167 -7.78 -0.75 -15.79
N MET A 168 -8.85 0.01 -15.56
CA MET A 168 -10.08 -0.03 -16.36
C MET A 168 -10.18 1.10 -17.38
N TRP A 169 -9.07 1.79 -17.68
CA TRP A 169 -9.08 3.08 -18.40
C TRP A 169 -9.85 3.04 -19.72
N ASP A 170 -9.66 1.97 -20.49
CA ASP A 170 -10.28 1.76 -21.81
C ASP A 170 -11.80 1.51 -21.74
N SER A 171 -12.34 1.20 -20.55
CA SER A 171 -13.77 0.99 -20.30
C SER A 171 -14.48 2.25 -19.77
N LEU A 172 -13.73 3.31 -19.45
CA LEU A 172 -14.29 4.56 -18.95
C LEU A 172 -14.74 5.46 -20.11
N SER A 173 -15.80 6.23 -19.89
CA SER A 173 -16.15 7.32 -20.80
C SER A 173 -15.09 8.43 -20.76
N VAL A 174 -14.98 9.23 -21.82
CA VAL A 174 -14.06 10.39 -21.85
C VAL A 174 -14.33 11.36 -20.68
N THR A 175 -15.60 11.51 -20.30
CA THR A 175 -16.00 12.33 -19.14
C THR A 175 -15.46 11.75 -17.84
N ASP A 176 -15.63 10.44 -17.61
CA ASP A 176 -15.16 9.80 -16.38
C ASP A 176 -13.63 9.74 -16.31
N GLN A 177 -12.95 9.55 -17.45
CA GLN A 177 -11.50 9.72 -17.56
C GLN A 177 -11.06 11.13 -17.12
N GLY A 178 -11.82 12.16 -17.52
CA GLY A 178 -11.62 13.53 -17.08
C GLY A 178 -11.76 13.70 -15.55
N TYR A 179 -12.79 13.10 -14.96
CA TYR A 179 -12.99 13.14 -13.50
C TYR A 179 -11.87 12.43 -12.73
N VAL A 180 -11.44 11.25 -13.19
CA VAL A 180 -10.35 10.49 -12.56
C VAL A 180 -9.07 11.30 -12.59
N LYS A 181 -8.70 11.85 -13.75
CA LYS A 181 -7.53 12.72 -13.89
C LYS A 181 -7.56 13.88 -12.89
N LYS A 182 -8.68 14.60 -12.83
CA LYS A 182 -8.83 15.75 -11.94
C LYS A 182 -8.82 15.35 -10.46
N MET A 183 -9.32 14.19 -10.09
CA MET A 183 -9.22 13.67 -8.72
C MET A 183 -7.76 13.40 -8.34
N VAL A 184 -7.05 12.62 -9.16
CA VAL A 184 -5.64 12.25 -8.89
C VAL A 184 -4.73 13.48 -8.85
N GLU A 185 -4.87 14.39 -9.82
CA GLU A 185 -4.09 15.63 -9.86
C GLU A 185 -4.34 16.50 -8.61
N SER A 186 -5.60 16.65 -8.21
CA SER A 186 -5.99 17.51 -7.08
C SER A 186 -5.51 16.96 -5.74
N GLU A 187 -5.55 15.64 -5.56
CA GLU A 187 -5.05 14.98 -4.34
C GLU A 187 -3.51 14.92 -4.33
N ALA A 188 -2.83 14.80 -5.47
CA ALA A 188 -1.36 14.89 -5.52
C ALA A 188 -0.86 16.32 -5.24
N ASN A 189 -1.55 17.34 -5.77
CA ASN A 189 -1.15 18.74 -5.61
C ASN A 189 -1.15 19.23 -4.15
N ARG A 190 -1.96 18.64 -3.26
CA ARG A 190 -2.04 19.08 -1.86
C ARG A 190 -0.77 18.85 -1.05
N PHE A 191 0.14 18.01 -1.55
CA PHE A 191 1.43 17.71 -0.90
C PHE A 191 2.61 18.53 -1.42
N ILE A 192 2.44 19.30 -2.49
CA ILE A 192 3.53 20.15 -3.01
C ILE A 192 3.93 21.18 -1.95
N GLY A 193 5.18 21.10 -1.48
CA GLY A 193 5.71 21.96 -0.43
C GLY A 193 5.25 21.59 0.99
N TRP A 194 4.58 20.45 1.18
CA TRP A 194 4.10 20.03 2.50
C TRP A 194 5.22 19.40 3.32
N THR A 195 5.25 19.67 4.62
CA THR A 195 6.19 19.05 5.55
C THR A 195 5.51 17.86 6.22
N PRO A 196 6.01 16.62 6.05
CA PRO A 196 5.41 15.46 6.70
C PRO A 196 5.54 15.59 8.23
N PRO A 197 4.54 15.10 8.99
CA PRO A 197 4.62 15.04 10.44
C PRO A 197 5.73 14.08 10.87
N TYR A 198 6.41 14.44 11.96
CA TYR A 198 7.40 13.58 12.60
C TYR A 198 7.01 13.24 14.03
N TYR A 199 7.10 11.97 14.38
CA TYR A 199 6.93 11.47 15.74
C TYR A 199 7.99 12.01 16.69
N ARG A 200 9.25 12.05 16.25
CA ARG A 200 10.35 12.67 16.97
C ARG A 200 11.07 13.68 16.10
N ASN A 201 11.47 14.80 16.70
CA ASN A 201 12.42 15.71 16.05
C ASN A 201 13.83 15.08 15.95
N ALA A 202 14.75 15.77 15.29
CA ALA A 202 16.13 15.30 15.13
C ALA A 202 16.91 15.12 16.45
N ALA A 203 16.50 15.77 17.54
CA ALA A 203 17.08 15.60 18.87
C ALA A 203 16.49 14.40 19.64
N GLY A 204 15.53 13.68 19.06
CA GLY A 204 14.85 12.55 19.68
C GLY A 204 13.70 12.92 20.61
N THR A 205 13.31 14.20 20.69
CA THR A 205 12.14 14.63 21.48
C THR A 205 10.86 14.15 20.80
N VAL A 206 10.00 13.46 21.56
CA VAL A 206 8.66 13.05 21.11
C VAL A 206 7.78 14.28 20.91
N LEU A 207 7.25 14.44 19.70
CA LEU A 207 6.34 15.49 19.29
C LEU A 207 4.88 15.01 19.29
N ILE A 208 4.67 13.73 19.00
CA ILE A 208 3.35 13.12 18.83
C ILE A 208 3.31 11.84 19.68
N PRO A 209 2.96 11.92 20.97
CA PRO A 209 2.98 10.77 21.86
C PRO A 209 2.05 9.64 21.38
N GLY A 210 2.54 8.41 21.38
CA GLY A 210 1.75 7.20 21.14
C GLY A 210 1.38 6.93 19.68
N ASP A 211 1.90 7.73 18.77
CA ASP A 211 1.60 7.66 17.35
C ASP A 211 2.83 8.06 16.54
N THR A 212 3.45 7.06 15.91
CA THR A 212 4.67 7.26 15.16
C THR A 212 4.48 7.96 13.82
N LYS A 213 3.24 8.13 13.34
CA LYS A 213 2.91 8.72 12.03
C LYS A 213 3.46 7.97 10.82
N ALA A 214 4.08 6.80 11.00
CA ALA A 214 4.74 6.08 9.92
C ALA A 214 3.78 5.65 8.82
N GLU A 215 2.68 5.00 9.22
CA GLU A 215 1.66 4.51 8.30
C GLU A 215 0.88 5.65 7.63
N GLU A 216 0.58 6.73 8.35
CA GLU A 216 -0.17 7.86 7.81
C GLU A 216 0.62 8.56 6.71
N VAL A 217 1.92 8.80 6.95
CA VAL A 217 2.80 9.34 5.91
C VAL A 217 2.91 8.38 4.73
N ALA A 218 2.92 7.08 4.95
CA ALA A 218 2.90 6.09 3.88
C ALA A 218 1.59 6.11 3.07
N TRP A 219 0.43 6.24 3.73
CA TRP A 219 -0.87 6.38 3.08
C TRP A 219 -0.94 7.63 2.20
N ASP A 220 -0.42 8.75 2.69
CA ASP A 220 -0.36 10.01 1.95
C ASP A 220 0.59 9.94 0.75
N THR A 221 1.65 9.13 0.84
CA THR A 221 2.62 8.94 -0.24
C THR A 221 1.97 8.32 -1.50
N ASN A 222 0.97 7.46 -1.34
CA ASN A 222 0.45 6.65 -2.45
C ASN A 222 -0.10 7.48 -3.61
N ILE A 223 -0.76 8.61 -3.35
CA ILE A 223 -1.28 9.44 -4.44
C ILE A 223 -0.17 10.03 -5.32
N LEU A 224 0.97 10.38 -4.73
CA LEU A 224 2.14 10.89 -5.47
C LEU A 224 2.77 9.76 -6.30
N GLN A 225 2.77 8.54 -5.78
CA GLN A 225 3.25 7.35 -6.49
C GLN A 225 2.38 7.06 -7.72
N LEU A 226 1.06 7.10 -7.57
CA LEU A 226 0.12 6.94 -8.66
C LEU A 226 0.25 8.09 -9.67
N ALA A 227 0.22 9.35 -9.23
CA ALA A 227 0.27 10.51 -10.12
C ALA A 227 1.54 10.50 -10.99
N THR A 228 2.70 10.16 -10.41
CA THR A 228 3.96 10.05 -11.14
C THR A 228 4.04 8.82 -12.06
N ALA A 229 3.28 7.75 -11.80
CA ALA A 229 3.16 6.61 -12.72
C ALA A 229 2.21 6.94 -13.90
N MET A 230 1.03 7.46 -13.56
CA MET A 230 -0.12 7.63 -14.44
C MET A 230 -0.01 8.85 -15.35
N MET A 231 0.57 9.96 -14.87
CA MET A 231 0.68 11.24 -15.59
C MET A 231 2.14 11.74 -15.65
N PRO A 232 3.04 11.02 -16.31
CA PRO A 232 4.46 11.30 -16.24
C PRO A 232 4.94 12.54 -17.00
N ASN A 233 4.10 13.11 -17.86
CA ASN A 233 4.41 14.31 -18.64
C ASN A 233 3.80 15.58 -18.02
N HIS A 234 3.17 15.45 -16.85
CA HIS A 234 2.49 16.55 -16.16
C HIS A 234 3.48 17.64 -15.73
N ALA A 235 3.07 18.91 -15.75
CA ALA A 235 3.90 20.04 -15.34
C ALA A 235 4.40 19.93 -13.89
N ASN A 236 3.60 19.32 -13.01
CA ASN A 236 3.95 19.08 -11.59
C ASN A 236 4.71 17.76 -11.36
N TYR A 237 5.06 16.98 -12.39
CA TYR A 237 5.71 15.68 -12.22
C TYR A 237 6.93 15.73 -11.29
N ALA A 238 7.83 16.69 -11.54
CA ALA A 238 9.05 16.83 -10.74
C ALA A 238 8.74 17.19 -9.27
N ALA A 239 7.74 18.05 -9.04
CA ALA A 239 7.31 18.42 -7.68
C ALA A 239 6.67 17.21 -6.96
N TRP A 240 5.81 16.45 -7.65
CA TRP A 240 5.23 15.23 -7.09
C TRP A 240 6.27 14.16 -6.81
N MET A 241 7.28 14.02 -7.68
CA MET A 241 8.37 13.07 -7.47
C MET A 241 9.22 13.47 -6.26
N ASP A 242 9.60 14.74 -6.12
CA ASP A 242 10.37 15.19 -4.96
C ASP A 242 9.64 14.93 -3.64
N GLU A 243 8.34 15.26 -3.58
CA GLU A 243 7.52 15.01 -2.40
C GLU A 243 7.30 13.51 -2.15
N ARG A 244 7.14 12.69 -3.20
CA ARG A 244 7.08 11.22 -3.06
C ARG A 244 8.32 10.70 -2.34
N LEU A 245 9.51 11.09 -2.81
CA LEU A 245 10.77 10.63 -2.20
C LEU A 245 10.87 11.07 -0.74
N LYS A 246 10.49 12.31 -0.45
CA LYS A 246 10.49 12.87 0.90
C LYS A 246 9.54 12.12 1.84
N LEU A 247 8.29 11.89 1.43
CA LEU A 247 7.29 11.20 2.25
C LEU A 247 7.64 9.70 2.41
N SER A 248 8.05 9.00 1.34
CA SER A 248 8.53 7.62 1.41
C SER A 248 9.65 7.47 2.43
N LEU A 249 10.61 8.40 2.45
CA LEU A 249 11.73 8.37 3.38
C LEU A 249 11.33 8.77 4.80
N ALA A 250 10.43 9.76 4.96
CA ALA A 250 9.93 10.18 6.26
C ALA A 250 9.16 9.07 6.97
N ALA A 251 8.31 8.32 6.25
CA ALA A 251 7.54 7.20 6.80
C ALA A 251 8.45 6.14 7.46
N VAL A 252 9.59 5.83 6.84
CA VAL A 252 10.53 4.80 7.31
C VAL A 252 11.72 5.34 8.12
N ALA A 253 11.71 6.63 8.45
CA ALA A 253 12.85 7.30 9.08
C ALA A 253 13.08 6.81 10.51
N ARG A 254 14.32 6.36 10.80
CA ARG A 254 14.75 5.87 12.12
C ARG A 254 15.84 6.78 12.70
N PRO A 255 16.05 6.82 14.03
CA PRO A 255 17.13 7.61 14.65
C PRO A 255 18.50 7.46 13.98
N ASP A 256 18.88 6.24 13.60
CA ASP A 256 20.16 5.96 12.94
C ASP A 256 20.28 6.55 11.52
N ASP A 257 19.17 6.93 10.90
CA ASP A 257 19.12 7.56 9.59
C ASP A 257 19.49 9.05 9.63
N LEU A 258 19.35 9.68 10.81
CA LEU A 258 19.77 11.06 11.04
C LEU A 258 21.24 11.17 11.47
N ASN A 259 21.86 10.05 11.87
CA ASN A 259 23.22 10.07 12.36
C ASN A 259 24.24 10.24 11.22
N ALA A 260 24.81 11.44 11.13
CA ALA A 260 25.83 11.78 10.13
C ALA A 260 27.11 10.93 10.24
N THR A 261 27.40 10.29 11.39
CA THR A 261 28.56 9.40 11.55
C THR A 261 28.37 8.06 10.86
N ASN A 262 27.15 7.69 10.46
CA ASN A 262 26.85 6.45 9.72
C ASN A 262 27.17 6.56 8.22
N GLY A 263 27.90 7.60 7.81
CA GLY A 263 28.28 7.89 6.43
C GLY A 263 27.18 8.56 5.62
N SER A 264 27.55 9.25 4.54
CA SER A 264 26.58 9.85 3.62
C SER A 264 25.88 8.75 2.81
N LYS A 265 24.69 8.36 3.26
CA LYS A 265 23.79 7.48 2.48
C LYS A 265 23.10 8.32 1.42
N VAL A 266 23.49 8.19 0.16
CA VAL A 266 22.84 8.89 -0.95
C VAL A 266 21.62 8.08 -1.40
N ILE A 267 20.44 8.68 -1.30
CA ILE A 267 19.16 8.11 -1.73
C ILE A 267 18.57 9.00 -2.81
N ASN A 268 18.37 8.42 -4.00
CA ASN A 268 17.82 9.10 -5.18
C ASN A 268 18.50 10.46 -5.44
N GLY A 269 19.83 10.46 -5.39
CA GLY A 269 20.66 11.63 -5.69
C GLY A 269 20.88 12.65 -4.57
N LYS A 270 20.24 12.53 -3.40
CA LYS A 270 20.52 13.42 -2.24
C LYS A 270 20.90 12.61 -0.99
N ALA A 271 21.66 13.23 -0.09
CA ALA A 271 22.02 12.58 1.18
C ALA A 271 20.77 12.38 2.06
N LEU A 272 20.69 11.23 2.73
CA LEU A 272 19.53 10.85 3.54
C LEU A 272 19.17 11.87 4.62
N ASN A 273 20.17 12.39 5.31
CA ASN A 273 20.00 13.40 6.36
C ASN A 273 19.58 14.78 5.81
N VAL A 274 19.60 15.00 4.50
CA VAL A 274 19.05 16.20 3.86
C VAL A 274 17.54 16.05 3.60
N TRP A 275 17.06 14.82 3.40
CA TRP A 275 15.63 14.54 3.24
C TRP A 275 14.86 14.65 4.55
N LEU A 276 15.51 14.35 5.68
CA LEU A 276 14.84 14.07 6.95
C LEU A 276 15.08 15.18 7.99
N THR A 277 14.02 15.56 8.69
CA THR A 277 14.08 16.51 9.83
C THR A 277 13.62 15.88 11.16
N GLY A 278 13.25 14.60 11.12
CA GLY A 278 12.78 13.82 12.26
C GLY A 278 12.69 12.33 11.92
N THR A 279 12.03 11.56 12.78
CA THR A 279 11.89 10.10 12.64
C THR A 279 10.48 9.63 13.00
N ASN A 280 10.02 8.58 12.30
CA ASN A 280 8.70 7.95 12.44
C ASN A 280 8.79 6.45 12.75
N ALA A 281 9.96 5.91 13.06
CA ALA A 281 10.10 4.52 13.48
C ALA A 281 11.24 4.35 14.48
N TYR A 282 11.23 3.26 15.25
CA TYR A 282 12.35 2.86 16.10
C TYR A 282 13.45 2.19 15.28
N ASN A 283 14.69 2.18 15.80
CA ASN A 283 15.85 1.65 15.06
C ASN A 283 15.71 0.16 14.70
N ASP A 284 15.02 -0.59 15.56
CA ASP A 284 14.71 -2.01 15.37
C ASP A 284 13.55 -2.26 14.38
N GLY A 285 13.04 -1.23 13.70
CA GLY A 285 11.96 -1.35 12.72
C GLY A 285 10.57 -1.48 13.34
N THR A 286 10.43 -1.31 14.66
CA THR A 286 9.11 -1.25 15.30
C THR A 286 8.47 0.13 15.16
N VAL A 287 7.14 0.14 15.19
CA VAL A 287 6.32 1.35 15.22
C VAL A 287 5.33 1.29 16.37
N VAL A 288 4.97 2.47 16.86
CA VAL A 288 3.94 2.65 17.87
C VAL A 288 2.75 3.34 17.23
N ASN A 289 1.57 2.82 17.51
CA ASN A 289 0.29 3.44 17.17
C ASN A 289 -0.70 3.10 18.28
N HIS A 290 -1.68 3.96 18.52
CA HIS A 290 -2.65 3.83 19.62
C HIS A 290 -1.98 3.58 21.00
N GLY A 291 -0.75 4.08 21.20
CA GLY A 291 0.01 3.90 22.44
C GLY A 291 0.58 2.48 22.67
N ILE A 292 0.62 1.63 21.63
CA ILE A 292 1.18 0.27 21.68
C ILE A 292 2.15 0.03 20.54
N VAL A 293 3.12 -0.88 20.73
CA VAL A 293 3.85 -1.45 19.59
C VAL A 293 2.86 -2.25 18.77
N HIS A 294 2.70 -1.86 17.51
CA HIS A 294 1.55 -2.31 16.72
C HIS A 294 1.98 -3.03 15.43
N PRO A 295 2.09 -4.38 15.46
CA PRO A 295 2.46 -5.19 14.30
C PRO A 295 1.64 -4.92 13.04
N GLU A 296 0.33 -4.69 13.13
CA GLU A 296 -0.47 -4.39 11.92
C GLU A 296 0.01 -3.10 11.24
N TYR A 297 0.20 -2.02 11.99
CA TYR A 297 0.73 -0.76 11.43
C TYR A 297 2.18 -0.90 10.98
N GLN A 298 2.97 -1.79 11.57
CA GLN A 298 4.34 -2.08 11.11
C GLN A 298 4.42 -2.64 9.67
N THR A 299 3.30 -3.12 9.12
CA THR A 299 3.22 -3.57 7.72
C THR A 299 3.15 -2.43 6.69
N PHE A 300 3.11 -1.16 7.13
CA PHE A 300 3.02 0.01 6.23
C PHE A 300 4.06 0.08 5.11
N PRO A 301 5.30 -0.46 5.20
CA PRO A 301 6.22 -0.43 4.07
C PRO A 301 5.70 -1.21 2.86
N ALA A 302 4.83 -2.20 3.05
CA ALA A 302 4.13 -2.86 1.95
C ALA A 302 3.16 -1.89 1.24
N VAL A 303 2.54 -0.97 1.97
CA VAL A 303 1.67 0.07 1.41
C VAL A 303 2.47 1.07 0.57
N ILE A 304 3.69 1.44 0.98
CA ILE A 304 4.61 2.21 0.13
C ILE A 304 4.94 1.43 -1.16
N ALA A 305 5.03 0.11 -1.08
CA ALA A 305 5.34 -0.74 -2.23
C ALA A 305 4.22 -0.80 -3.28
N PHE A 306 3.01 -0.26 -3.03
CA PHE A 306 2.03 0.00 -4.10
C PHE A 306 2.65 0.85 -5.21
N GLY A 307 3.44 1.86 -4.86
CA GLY A 307 4.15 2.68 -5.83
C GLY A 307 5.16 1.92 -6.68
N ALA A 308 5.77 0.86 -6.15
CA ALA A 308 6.65 0.01 -6.95
C ALA A 308 5.86 -0.80 -8.00
N ILE A 309 4.65 -1.22 -7.65
CA ILE A 309 3.71 -1.92 -8.54
C ILE A 309 3.21 -0.95 -9.62
N ASP A 310 2.81 0.27 -9.24
CA ASP A 310 2.34 1.30 -10.18
C ASP A 310 3.43 1.73 -11.18
N GLN A 311 4.69 1.87 -10.73
CA GLN A 311 5.80 2.16 -11.65
C GLN A 311 6.07 0.99 -12.60
N ALA A 312 5.99 -0.25 -12.12
CA ALA A 312 6.14 -1.43 -12.97
C ALA A 312 5.01 -1.55 -14.01
N LEU A 313 3.76 -1.19 -13.66
CA LEU A 313 2.65 -1.05 -14.61
C LEU A 313 2.95 0.01 -15.69
N ALA A 314 3.54 1.14 -15.30
CA ALA A 314 3.93 2.23 -16.19
C ALA A 314 5.18 1.92 -17.05
N GLY A 315 5.87 0.80 -16.81
CA GLY A 315 7.17 0.52 -17.42
C GLY A 315 8.27 1.48 -16.97
N ARG A 316 8.17 2.00 -15.75
CA ARG A 316 9.05 2.99 -15.16
C ARG A 316 9.90 2.39 -14.04
N GLN A 317 11.00 3.07 -13.72
CA GLN A 317 11.86 2.67 -12.62
C GLN A 317 11.26 3.11 -11.28
N THR A 318 11.25 2.19 -10.32
CA THR A 318 10.90 2.46 -8.93
C THR A 318 12.05 3.19 -8.24
N PRO A 319 11.80 4.35 -7.60
CA PRO A 319 12.81 4.99 -6.76
C PRO A 319 13.20 4.09 -5.58
N TYR A 320 14.50 3.98 -5.28
CA TYR A 320 14.98 3.22 -4.13
C TYR A 320 14.41 3.71 -2.80
N ALA A 321 14.09 5.02 -2.69
CA ALA A 321 13.40 5.60 -1.54
C ALA A 321 12.16 4.81 -1.08
N ASP A 322 11.35 4.29 -2.02
CA ASP A 322 10.13 3.54 -1.71
C ASP A 322 10.39 2.17 -1.08
N LEU A 323 11.58 1.62 -1.28
CA LEU A 323 11.94 0.25 -0.89
C LEU A 323 12.98 0.21 0.24
N ARG A 324 13.64 1.33 0.50
CA ARG A 324 14.78 1.43 1.42
C ARG A 324 14.45 0.93 2.83
N GLY A 325 13.30 1.33 3.37
CA GLY A 325 12.93 1.01 4.74
C GLY A 325 12.55 -0.45 4.91
N PHE A 326 11.95 -1.05 3.89
CA PHE A 326 11.27 -2.34 3.97
C PHE A 326 12.06 -3.45 4.70
N PRO A 327 13.37 -3.69 4.41
CA PRO A 327 14.11 -4.75 5.08
C PRO A 327 14.15 -4.63 6.61
N ALA A 328 14.21 -3.41 7.16
CA ALA A 328 14.27 -3.22 8.61
C ALA A 328 12.98 -3.63 9.32
N PHE A 329 11.83 -3.21 8.77
CA PHE A 329 10.51 -3.52 9.33
C PHE A 329 10.15 -4.99 9.14
N TYR A 330 10.51 -5.57 7.97
CA TYR A 330 10.28 -6.98 7.71
C TYR A 330 11.12 -7.88 8.62
N ASN A 331 12.42 -7.57 8.76
CA ASN A 331 13.31 -8.27 9.68
C ASN A 331 12.77 -8.21 11.12
N SER A 332 12.24 -7.06 11.53
CA SER A 332 11.63 -6.89 12.85
C SER A 332 10.43 -7.82 13.06
N LEU A 333 9.49 -7.89 12.11
CA LEU A 333 8.32 -8.81 12.20
C LEU A 333 8.75 -10.28 12.31
N VAL A 334 9.78 -10.68 11.57
CA VAL A 334 10.22 -12.08 11.48
C VAL A 334 11.10 -12.51 12.65
N THR A 335 11.97 -11.62 13.14
CA THR A 335 13.09 -12.02 14.03
C THR A 335 13.05 -11.39 15.41
N GLN A 336 12.34 -10.27 15.60
CA GLN A 336 12.29 -9.58 16.89
C GLN A 336 11.64 -10.49 17.92
N THR A 337 12.40 -10.87 18.96
CA THR A 337 11.90 -11.68 20.06
C THR A 337 11.48 -10.79 21.23
N TRP A 338 10.26 -11.00 21.70
CA TRP A 338 9.66 -10.27 22.80
C TRP A 338 9.70 -11.10 24.09
N THR A 339 10.20 -10.53 25.18
CA THR A 339 10.19 -11.18 26.50
C THR A 339 9.05 -10.63 27.35
N PRO A 340 8.17 -11.47 27.92
CA PRO A 340 7.09 -11.01 28.77
C PRO A 340 7.59 -10.21 29.97
N GLY A 341 6.89 -9.13 30.31
CA GLY A 341 7.27 -8.24 31.40
C GLY A 341 7.33 -6.77 30.98
N PRO A 342 8.09 -5.92 31.71
CA PRO A 342 8.16 -4.50 31.42
C PRO A 342 8.53 -4.21 29.96
N LYS A 343 7.96 -3.14 29.38
CA LYS A 343 8.32 -2.70 28.02
C LYS A 343 9.82 -2.45 27.91
N PRO A 344 10.45 -2.77 26.76
CA PRO A 344 11.84 -2.40 26.51
C PRO A 344 12.12 -0.92 26.71
N SER A 345 13.31 -0.59 27.23
CA SER A 345 13.68 0.77 27.63
C SER A 345 13.67 1.79 26.49
N GLN A 346 13.79 1.35 25.24
CA GLN A 346 13.71 2.24 24.08
C GLN A 346 12.34 2.94 23.98
N TYR A 347 11.27 2.31 24.49
CA TYR A 347 9.92 2.91 24.52
C TYR A 347 9.73 3.88 25.69
N ASN A 348 10.73 4.07 26.56
CA ASN A 348 10.65 5.05 27.65
C ASN A 348 10.78 6.50 27.18
N VAL A 349 11.24 6.71 25.94
CA VAL A 349 11.25 8.03 25.30
C VAL A 349 9.85 8.62 25.16
N ASP A 350 8.83 7.75 25.17
CA ASP A 350 7.42 8.11 25.05
C ASP A 350 6.63 7.61 26.25
N SER A 351 6.15 8.55 27.04
CA SER A 351 5.38 8.25 28.24
C SER A 351 3.98 7.70 27.97
N SER A 352 3.44 7.86 26.75
CA SER A 352 2.12 7.33 26.41
C SER A 352 2.13 5.83 26.11
N VAL A 353 3.30 5.25 25.82
CA VAL A 353 3.45 3.81 25.56
C VAL A 353 3.48 3.08 26.90
N THR A 354 2.33 2.78 27.49
CA THR A 354 2.27 2.28 28.88
C THR A 354 2.25 0.75 28.99
N HIS A 355 2.01 0.05 27.89
CA HIS A 355 1.75 -1.39 27.89
C HIS A 355 3.03 -2.21 28.13
N ALA A 356 2.90 -3.24 28.96
CA ALA A 356 3.91 -4.28 29.14
C ALA A 356 3.89 -5.26 27.94
N ILE A 357 4.93 -6.09 27.84
CA ILE A 357 4.95 -7.22 26.91
C ILE A 357 4.13 -8.37 27.49
N ASN A 358 3.10 -8.81 26.75
CA ASN A 358 2.18 -9.86 27.16
C ASN A 358 2.81 -11.26 27.10
N ALA A 359 2.41 -12.17 27.98
CA ALA A 359 2.72 -13.58 27.80
C ALA A 359 2.06 -14.11 26.50
N PRO A 360 2.63 -15.13 25.82
CA PRO A 360 3.82 -15.90 26.21
C PRO A 360 5.17 -15.26 25.80
N GLY A 361 5.16 -14.18 25.03
CA GLY A 361 6.36 -13.65 24.39
C GLY A 361 6.73 -14.41 23.11
N GLY A 362 7.92 -14.14 22.59
CA GLY A 362 8.46 -14.74 21.38
C GLY A 362 8.39 -13.80 20.18
N VAL A 363 8.43 -14.34 18.96
CA VAL A 363 8.47 -13.56 17.72
C VAL A 363 7.08 -13.15 17.23
N THR A 364 6.98 -12.00 16.57
CA THR A 364 5.70 -11.50 16.03
C THR A 364 5.10 -12.46 15.00
N TYR A 365 5.90 -12.98 14.07
CA TYR A 365 5.47 -14.10 13.23
C TYR A 365 5.56 -15.39 14.05
N ALA A 366 4.42 -15.80 14.61
CA ALA A 366 4.38 -16.82 15.65
C ALA A 366 4.68 -18.21 15.07
N GLY A 367 5.97 -18.53 14.94
CA GLY A 367 6.41 -19.91 14.70
C GLY A 367 6.24 -20.77 15.95
N THR A 368 6.62 -22.06 15.86
CA THR A 368 6.62 -23.00 17.00
C THR A 368 7.45 -22.51 18.19
N ALA A 369 8.39 -21.58 17.98
CA ALA A 369 9.20 -20.94 19.02
C ALA A 369 8.39 -20.14 20.07
N THR A 370 7.16 -19.74 19.75
CA THR A 370 6.23 -19.05 20.68
C THR A 370 5.35 -20.02 21.47
N GLY A 371 5.38 -21.32 21.13
CA GLY A 371 4.39 -22.30 21.59
C GLY A 371 3.01 -22.14 20.94
N ALA A 372 2.86 -21.29 19.91
CA ALA A 372 1.61 -21.14 19.17
C ALA A 372 1.17 -22.48 18.56
N THR A 373 -0.10 -22.81 18.77
CA THR A 373 -0.74 -24.00 18.18
C THR A 373 -1.09 -23.78 16.71
N ASP A 374 -1.29 -22.52 16.31
CA ASP A 374 -1.43 -22.09 14.94
C ASP A 374 -0.22 -21.24 14.54
N PHE A 375 0.67 -21.82 13.74
CA PHE A 375 1.91 -21.18 13.29
C PHE A 375 1.69 -20.08 12.22
N SER A 376 0.44 -19.83 11.83
CA SER A 376 0.05 -18.76 10.90
C SER A 376 -0.53 -17.53 11.62
N ASP A 377 -0.56 -17.55 12.96
CA ASP A 377 -1.03 -16.45 13.77
C ASP A 377 0.07 -15.39 14.00
N ILE A 378 -0.37 -14.19 14.33
CA ILE A 378 0.50 -13.06 14.64
C ILE A 378 0.47 -12.84 16.14
N TYR A 379 1.66 -12.82 16.75
CA TYR A 379 1.83 -12.46 18.14
C TYR A 379 1.93 -10.94 18.28
N TYR A 380 1.01 -10.38 19.06
CA TYR A 380 0.89 -8.96 19.34
C TYR A 380 1.48 -8.63 20.72
N PRO A 381 2.73 -8.12 20.78
CA PRO A 381 3.48 -8.04 22.03
C PRO A 381 2.82 -7.15 23.09
N MET A 382 2.15 -6.07 22.68
CA MET A 382 1.44 -5.15 23.57
C MET A 382 -0.08 -5.21 23.40
N GLY A 383 -0.60 -6.28 22.78
CA GLY A 383 -2.00 -6.41 22.41
C GLY A 383 -2.32 -5.85 21.02
N ASN A 384 -3.59 -5.92 20.65
CA ASN A 384 -4.13 -5.44 19.38
C ASN A 384 -5.58 -4.99 19.61
N ASP A 385 -5.95 -3.82 19.10
CA ASP A 385 -7.29 -3.24 19.23
C ASP A 385 -8.13 -3.34 17.94
N TRP A 386 -7.55 -3.86 16.85
CA TRP A 386 -8.28 -4.21 15.63
C TRP A 386 -8.87 -5.62 15.64
N GLY A 387 -8.43 -6.49 16.55
CA GLY A 387 -8.86 -7.88 16.63
C GLY A 387 -7.83 -8.86 16.06
N PRO A 388 -7.74 -10.10 16.58
CA PRO A 388 -6.64 -11.02 16.26
C PRO A 388 -6.75 -11.62 14.83
N ALA A 389 -7.82 -11.27 14.11
CA ALA A 389 -8.28 -11.72 12.80
C ALA A 389 -7.36 -11.42 11.61
N ASN A 390 -6.62 -10.32 11.65
CA ASN A 390 -6.07 -9.75 10.42
C ASN A 390 -4.82 -10.49 9.92
N ARG A 391 -4.88 -11.03 8.69
CA ARG A 391 -3.74 -11.66 7.99
C ARG A 391 -3.46 -11.06 6.61
N GLY A 392 -4.36 -10.27 6.05
CA GLY A 392 -4.25 -9.79 4.67
C GLY A 392 -3.05 -8.87 4.45
N ASN A 393 -2.80 -7.96 5.39
CA ASN A 393 -1.65 -7.04 5.38
C ASN A 393 -0.31 -7.79 5.56
N PHE A 394 -0.25 -8.76 6.47
CA PHE A 394 0.95 -9.59 6.67
C PHE A 394 1.26 -10.46 5.44
N MET A 395 0.23 -11.09 4.88
CA MET A 395 0.34 -11.82 3.61
C MET A 395 0.91 -10.92 2.51
N PHE A 396 0.38 -9.70 2.36
CA PHE A 396 0.87 -8.78 1.35
C PHE A 396 2.31 -8.32 1.62
N MET A 397 2.67 -8.05 2.88
CA MET A 397 4.04 -7.76 3.29
C MET A 397 4.99 -8.89 2.87
N ASP A 398 4.64 -10.16 3.13
CA ASP A 398 5.48 -11.30 2.74
C ASP A 398 5.61 -11.44 1.22
N VAL A 399 4.52 -11.18 0.48
CA VAL A 399 4.54 -11.19 -0.98
C VAL A 399 5.46 -10.10 -1.52
N VAL A 400 5.45 -8.89 -0.95
CA VAL A 400 6.38 -7.83 -1.33
C VAL A 400 7.82 -8.29 -1.09
N ALA A 401 8.12 -8.86 0.09
CA ALA A 401 9.45 -9.33 0.45
C ALA A 401 10.04 -10.33 -0.56
N THR A 402 9.26 -11.32 -0.99
CA THR A 402 9.70 -12.36 -1.94
C THR A 402 9.63 -11.93 -3.41
N THR A 403 8.82 -10.93 -3.72
CA THR A 403 8.47 -10.60 -5.12
C THR A 403 9.19 -9.36 -5.61
N ILE A 404 9.24 -8.27 -4.85
CA ILE A 404 9.78 -7.00 -5.33
C ILE A 404 11.29 -6.94 -5.07
N PRO A 405 12.14 -6.72 -6.09
CA PRO A 405 13.57 -6.56 -5.87
C PRO A 405 13.90 -5.17 -5.29
N SER A 406 15.06 -5.05 -4.65
CA SER A 406 15.63 -3.77 -4.24
C SER A 406 16.92 -3.46 -5.02
N PHE A 407 17.46 -2.26 -4.84
CA PHE A 407 18.75 -1.88 -5.43
C PHE A 407 19.93 -2.76 -4.95
N TYR A 408 19.81 -3.40 -3.78
CA TYR A 408 20.86 -4.22 -3.16
C TYR A 408 20.53 -5.73 -3.14
N GLY A 409 19.55 -6.17 -3.94
CA GLY A 409 19.11 -7.56 -3.98
C GLY A 409 17.72 -7.77 -3.39
N ALA A 410 17.47 -8.95 -2.82
CA ALA A 410 16.18 -9.28 -2.22
C ALA A 410 15.86 -8.40 -1.00
N LEU A 411 14.58 -8.10 -0.79
CA LEU A 411 14.13 -7.25 0.32
C LEU A 411 14.23 -7.94 1.69
N ASP A 412 14.31 -9.27 1.71
CA ASP A 412 14.45 -10.13 2.87
C ASP A 412 15.82 -10.81 2.95
N ALA A 413 16.83 -10.27 2.24
CA ALA A 413 18.17 -10.83 2.24
C ALA A 413 18.72 -10.99 3.66
N GLY A 414 19.21 -12.19 3.98
CA GLY A 414 19.76 -12.55 5.28
C GLY A 414 18.76 -13.23 6.23
N LEU A 415 17.47 -13.30 5.89
CA LEU A 415 16.49 -14.06 6.66
C LEU A 415 16.49 -15.55 6.28
N THR A 416 16.56 -16.42 7.28
CA THR A 416 16.38 -17.89 7.09
C THR A 416 14.95 -18.22 6.66
N GLN A 417 13.97 -17.49 7.23
CA GLN A 417 12.54 -17.62 6.92
C GLN A 417 12.02 -16.26 6.44
N GLY A 418 12.25 -15.96 5.16
CA GLY A 418 11.79 -14.73 4.51
C GLY A 418 10.41 -14.87 3.87
N GLY A 419 10.12 -13.99 2.90
CA GLY A 419 8.82 -13.91 2.24
C GLY A 419 8.43 -15.21 1.51
N SER A 420 9.40 -15.93 0.94
CA SER A 420 9.13 -17.22 0.28
C SER A 420 8.65 -18.30 1.25
N TYR A 421 8.94 -18.16 2.55
CA TYR A 421 8.48 -19.05 3.61
C TYR A 421 7.13 -18.59 4.18
N TRP A 422 6.99 -17.31 4.55
CA TRP A 422 5.80 -16.81 5.25
C TRP A 422 4.61 -16.51 4.33
N ALA A 423 4.82 -16.05 3.10
CA ALA A 423 3.74 -15.71 2.18
C ALA A 423 2.74 -16.86 1.96
N PRO A 424 3.15 -18.11 1.64
CA PRO A 424 2.19 -19.20 1.47
C PRO A 424 1.47 -19.59 2.77
N ILE A 425 2.10 -19.37 3.95
CA ILE A 425 1.50 -19.67 5.26
C ILE A 425 0.38 -18.68 5.56
N HIS A 426 0.66 -17.37 5.47
CA HIS A 426 -0.35 -16.34 5.71
C HIS A 426 -1.43 -16.33 4.61
N ALA A 427 -1.08 -16.60 3.35
CA ALA A 427 -2.07 -16.79 2.29
C ALA A 427 -3.00 -17.98 2.59
N GLN A 428 -2.47 -19.11 3.08
CA GLN A 428 -3.31 -20.24 3.45
C GLN A 428 -4.25 -19.91 4.62
N LYS A 429 -3.80 -19.09 5.58
CA LYS A 429 -4.66 -18.64 6.68
C LYS A 429 -5.82 -17.79 6.20
N VAL A 430 -5.60 -16.88 5.25
CA VAL A 430 -6.69 -16.11 4.61
C VAL A 430 -7.65 -17.04 3.87
N LEU A 431 -7.15 -18.03 3.12
CA LEU A 431 -8.00 -19.02 2.46
C LEU A 431 -8.83 -19.84 3.45
N ASN A 432 -8.23 -20.26 4.57
CA ASN A 432 -8.95 -20.98 5.62
C ASN A 432 -10.05 -20.12 6.26
N GLN A 433 -9.81 -18.81 6.40
CA GLN A 433 -10.81 -17.86 6.88
C GLN A 433 -11.98 -17.75 5.90
N GLN A 434 -11.70 -17.63 4.60
CA GLN A 434 -12.71 -17.53 3.54
C GLN A 434 -13.50 -18.83 3.33
N ALA A 435 -12.85 -19.99 3.48
CA ALA A 435 -13.47 -21.30 3.30
C ALA A 435 -14.62 -21.59 4.30
N ARG A 436 -14.74 -20.77 5.36
CA ARG A 436 -15.86 -20.85 6.30
C ARG A 436 -17.18 -20.35 5.71
N PHE A 437 -17.15 -19.63 4.58
CA PHE A 437 -18.29 -18.89 4.05
C PHE A 437 -18.53 -19.18 2.57
N ALA A 438 -19.80 -19.35 2.21
CA ALA A 438 -20.18 -19.74 0.85
C ALA A 438 -19.98 -18.63 -0.19
N ASP A 439 -20.06 -17.37 0.20
CA ASP A 439 -19.86 -16.19 -0.63
C ASP A 439 -18.40 -15.71 -0.67
N GLY A 440 -17.52 -16.28 0.16
CA GLY A 440 -16.08 -16.05 0.12
C GLY A 440 -15.59 -14.84 0.92
N HIS A 441 -16.42 -14.21 1.75
CA HIS A 441 -15.94 -13.21 2.71
C HIS A 441 -14.99 -13.84 3.75
N THR A 442 -14.23 -13.04 4.47
CA THR A 442 -13.09 -13.48 5.27
C THR A 442 -13.44 -13.58 6.76
N TYR A 443 -14.16 -12.60 7.30
CA TYR A 443 -14.33 -12.40 8.73
C TYR A 443 -15.75 -12.71 9.21
N LEU A 444 -15.85 -13.51 10.27
CA LEU A 444 -17.12 -13.87 10.89
C LEU A 444 -17.85 -12.68 11.52
N SER A 445 -17.10 -11.78 12.16
CA SER A 445 -17.65 -10.63 12.86
C SER A 445 -16.58 -9.57 13.15
N THR A 446 -17.00 -8.44 13.71
CA THR A 446 -16.10 -7.36 14.16
C THR A 446 -15.16 -7.78 15.29
N ALA A 447 -15.42 -8.90 15.97
CA ALA A 447 -14.50 -9.43 16.99
C ALA A 447 -13.24 -10.05 16.36
N GLU A 448 -13.33 -10.50 15.10
CA GLU A 448 -12.16 -10.96 14.36
C GLU A 448 -11.37 -9.78 13.80
N ASN A 449 -12.05 -8.85 13.14
CA ASN A 449 -11.47 -7.59 12.70
C ASN A 449 -12.51 -6.47 12.83
N SER A 450 -12.25 -5.45 13.65
CA SER A 450 -13.19 -4.38 13.97
C SER A 450 -13.26 -3.29 12.90
N TYR A 451 -12.30 -3.25 11.96
CA TYR A 451 -12.28 -2.28 10.88
C TYR A 451 -13.50 -2.46 9.96
N ALA A 452 -14.18 -1.35 9.64
CA ALA A 452 -15.41 -1.37 8.86
C ALA A 452 -15.20 -1.86 7.41
N GLY A 453 -14.05 -1.56 6.81
CA GLY A 453 -13.68 -1.94 5.43
C GLY A 453 -12.79 -3.19 5.35
N ARG A 454 -12.89 -4.09 6.32
CA ARG A 454 -12.00 -5.26 6.46
C ARG A 454 -12.03 -6.23 5.28
N GLU A 455 -13.17 -6.43 4.64
CA GLU A 455 -13.28 -7.33 3.48
C GLU A 455 -12.65 -6.69 2.24
N GLU A 456 -12.95 -5.42 2.02
CA GLU A 456 -12.44 -4.64 0.89
C GLU A 456 -10.92 -4.45 0.98
N MET A 457 -10.39 -4.38 2.20
CA MET A 457 -8.94 -4.40 2.45
C MET A 457 -8.30 -5.73 2.04
N VAL A 458 -8.95 -6.87 2.29
CA VAL A 458 -8.48 -8.18 1.80
C VAL A 458 -8.48 -8.22 0.28
N ALA A 459 -9.54 -7.71 -0.37
CA ALA A 459 -9.62 -7.61 -1.82
C ALA A 459 -8.49 -6.75 -2.40
N GLN A 460 -8.21 -5.58 -1.80
CA GLN A 460 -7.13 -4.69 -2.21
C GLN A 460 -5.75 -5.36 -2.10
N TYR A 461 -5.45 -5.95 -0.94
CA TYR A 461 -4.17 -6.63 -0.73
C TYR A 461 -4.01 -7.86 -1.62
N ALA A 462 -5.06 -8.66 -1.82
CA ALA A 462 -5.02 -9.80 -2.74
C ALA A 462 -4.81 -9.35 -4.19
N GLY A 463 -5.44 -8.25 -4.61
CA GLY A 463 -5.24 -7.63 -5.92
C GLY A 463 -3.77 -7.23 -6.14
N TYR A 464 -3.22 -6.41 -5.25
CA TYR A 464 -1.82 -5.99 -5.35
C TYR A 464 -0.83 -7.15 -5.21
N ALA A 465 -1.09 -8.11 -4.32
CA ALA A 465 -0.24 -9.29 -4.17
C ALA A 465 -0.17 -10.11 -5.45
N TYR A 466 -1.33 -10.42 -6.05
CA TYR A 466 -1.40 -11.16 -7.30
C TYR A 466 -0.74 -10.38 -8.45
N LEU A 467 -1.03 -9.08 -8.55
CA LEU A 467 -0.43 -8.22 -9.55
C LEU A 467 1.11 -8.16 -9.45
N ALA A 468 1.66 -8.06 -8.23
CA ALA A 468 3.11 -8.09 -8.03
C ALA A 468 3.73 -9.38 -8.58
N ARG A 469 3.08 -10.54 -8.38
CA ARG A 469 3.56 -11.83 -8.92
C ARG A 469 3.58 -11.83 -10.45
N LEU A 470 2.53 -11.31 -11.08
CA LEU A 470 2.47 -11.17 -12.53
C LEU A 470 3.60 -10.28 -13.04
N LEU A 471 3.79 -9.10 -12.45
CA LEU A 471 4.81 -8.15 -12.88
C LEU A 471 6.24 -8.69 -12.71
N LYS A 472 6.51 -9.42 -11.62
CA LYS A 472 7.78 -10.11 -11.38
C LYS A 472 8.06 -11.16 -12.47
N ALA A 473 7.08 -11.99 -12.79
CA ALA A 473 7.21 -13.04 -13.80
C ALA A 473 7.44 -12.49 -15.22
N ASN A 474 7.01 -11.26 -15.47
CA ASN A 474 7.19 -10.56 -16.74
C ASN A 474 8.36 -9.55 -16.70
N GLY A 475 9.24 -9.63 -15.68
CA GLY A 475 10.44 -8.81 -15.58
C GLY A 475 10.20 -7.30 -15.51
N ARG A 476 9.05 -6.87 -14.95
CA ARG A 476 8.61 -5.46 -15.01
C ARG A 476 9.20 -4.56 -13.93
N PHE A 477 9.77 -5.12 -12.87
CA PHE A 477 10.39 -4.32 -11.82
C PHE A 477 11.80 -3.87 -12.23
N SER A 478 12.04 -2.57 -12.15
CA SER A 478 13.37 -1.93 -12.28
C SER A 478 13.51 -0.88 -11.19
N ILE A 479 14.69 -0.75 -10.59
CA ILE A 479 14.95 0.14 -9.44
C ILE A 479 16.03 1.14 -9.82
N THR A 480 15.89 2.38 -9.36
CA THR A 480 16.90 3.44 -9.53
C THR A 480 17.21 4.14 -8.21
N ASN A 481 18.50 4.42 -8.00
CA ASN A 481 18.98 5.31 -6.94
C ASN A 481 19.55 6.63 -7.50
N GLY A 482 19.36 6.88 -8.80
CA GLY A 482 19.74 8.12 -9.45
C GLY A 482 18.79 9.27 -9.12
N THR A 483 19.18 10.49 -9.51
CA THR A 483 18.29 11.66 -9.54
C THR A 483 17.15 11.42 -10.54
N LEU A 484 15.94 11.83 -10.17
CA LEU A 484 14.69 11.59 -10.91
C LEU A 484 13.99 12.88 -11.30
#